data_AF-C5DLY3-F1
#
_entry.id   AF-C5DLY3-F1
#
_cell.length_a   1.000
_cell.length_b   1.000
_cell.length_c   1.000
_cell.angle_alpha   90.00
_cell.angle_beta   90.00
_cell.angle_gamma   90.00
#
_symmetry.space_group_name_H-M   'P 1'
#
loop_
_entity.id
_entity.type
_entity.pdbx_description
1 polymer ?
#
loop_
_entity_poly.entity_id
_entity_poly.type
_entity_poly.pdbx_seq_one_letter_code
_entity_poly.pdbx_strand_id
1 'polypeptide(L)'
;MSILSHGSEKVGVPYNVGLTTESLSVFEVLNSLCVVENYDQLLYYLEARRSALAVPPADVLIVMMTLSVIPDFGAATLEAEMDPYNVGRASLATRSIKLLRHFTDILLSEHAEEENHYSLALLRSQFFIMLDQLSLRGITSTRVRERDFTKRRKTNSGVLLEASPSIFRDDQSPPLLSFKNPYPSYVSCLEHRPEVLKNMPITSKLSQEGEFWNCVGWALYASLSDDSHIYERSKVWFAVLSVLFDAFEMRNKYSIDSETDPTANNAARLSFIERSPLVALFRSLNSQGLIQAFCDILFLGCSYELAGKLRVHCVYPKELMQVDTYVPKLLARTSCKFTQSMSFRHRLLSLFLTMLRSIPEGVEFSKPCLSEAGFVRHLGKVLSSFEDTSQLKQFFSVTNPYEFLDYMPLFAQAAANESLKAFDANYTLSLVEKLANNDLVIEELGNVFEAGFPPLDENYDSRPEQFYSSIEKCDIFLLVILRYWEYIHGAQLKMTRMRCAIRALSVSDQKRLEFAKLRGWDVLHVPSLHDHFLSVLSISR
;
A
#
# COMPACT_ATOMS: atom_id res chain seq x y z
N MET A 1 -1.55 -32.77 -36.73
CA MET A 1 -2.90 -33.21 -36.34
C MET A 1 -3.35 -32.34 -35.19
N SER A 2 -4.40 -31.56 -35.43
CA SER A 2 -5.01 -30.62 -34.48
C SER A 2 -5.80 -31.39 -33.43
N ILE A 3 -5.54 -31.13 -32.15
CA ILE A 3 -6.46 -31.51 -31.07
C ILE A 3 -6.95 -30.20 -30.47
N LEU A 4 -8.03 -29.69 -31.09
CA LEU A 4 -8.94 -28.73 -30.49
C LEU A 4 -9.70 -29.47 -29.37
N SER A 5 -9.44 -29.14 -28.12
CA SER A 5 -10.36 -29.46 -27.03
C SER A 5 -11.38 -28.33 -26.91
N HIS A 6 -12.59 -28.57 -27.44
CA HIS A 6 -13.78 -27.81 -27.09
C HIS A 6 -14.07 -27.95 -25.60
N GLY A 7 -14.20 -26.82 -24.90
CA GLY A 7 -14.60 -26.76 -23.51
C GLY A 7 -15.28 -25.42 -23.20
N SER A 8 -16.62 -25.45 -23.24
CA SER A 8 -17.59 -24.57 -22.57
C SER A 8 -17.39 -23.04 -22.65
N GLU A 9 -18.31 -22.39 -23.37
CA GLU A 9 -18.67 -20.97 -23.19
C GLU A 9 -19.02 -20.69 -21.71
N LYS A 10 -18.05 -20.14 -20.97
CA LYS A 10 -18.27 -19.30 -19.79
C LYS A 10 -17.24 -18.18 -19.84
N VAL A 11 -17.74 -16.95 -19.82
CA VAL A 11 -16.94 -15.74 -19.64
C VAL A 11 -16.08 -15.86 -18.37
N GLY A 12 -14.80 -15.50 -18.48
CA GLY A 12 -13.94 -15.03 -17.38
C GLY A 12 -13.25 -16.08 -16.50
N VAL A 13 -11.99 -16.42 -16.82
CA VAL A 13 -11.04 -16.87 -15.78
C VAL A 13 -9.65 -16.27 -16.08
N PRO A 14 -9.01 -15.53 -15.14
CA PRO A 14 -7.72 -14.84 -15.36
C PRO A 14 -6.51 -15.74 -15.67
N TYR A 15 -6.71 -17.06 -15.68
CA TYR A 15 -5.65 -18.08 -15.73
C TYR A 15 -5.59 -18.86 -17.06
N ASN A 16 -6.46 -18.56 -18.03
CA ASN A 16 -6.64 -19.37 -19.24
C ASN A 16 -5.58 -19.14 -20.34
N VAL A 17 -4.37 -18.70 -19.99
CA VAL A 17 -3.28 -18.52 -20.95
C VAL A 17 -2.52 -19.83 -21.09
N GLY A 18 -2.74 -20.57 -22.18
CA GLY A 18 -2.06 -21.84 -22.47
C GLY A 18 -0.56 -21.64 -22.72
N LEU A 19 0.28 -22.54 -22.20
CA LEU A 19 1.73 -22.49 -22.43
C LEU A 19 2.06 -22.96 -23.85
N THR A 20 2.79 -22.13 -24.60
CA THR A 20 3.40 -22.53 -25.87
C THR A 20 4.67 -23.35 -25.59
N THR A 21 5.17 -24.06 -26.61
CA THR A 21 6.45 -24.78 -26.50
C THR A 21 7.61 -23.83 -26.17
N GLU A 22 7.58 -22.61 -26.72
CA GLU A 22 8.56 -21.57 -26.44
C GLU A 22 8.47 -21.08 -24.99
N SER A 23 7.28 -20.73 -24.48
CA SER A 23 7.15 -20.27 -23.10
C SER A 23 7.46 -21.37 -22.08
N LEU A 24 7.11 -22.63 -22.38
CA LEU A 24 7.51 -23.78 -21.57
C LEU A 24 9.04 -23.95 -21.53
N SER A 25 9.72 -23.79 -22.67
CA SER A 25 11.18 -23.88 -22.72
C SER A 25 11.86 -22.80 -21.86
N VAL A 26 11.31 -21.58 -21.87
CA VAL A 26 11.79 -20.49 -21.01
C VAL A 26 11.56 -20.84 -19.54
N PHE A 27 10.38 -21.35 -19.19
CA PHE A 27 10.05 -21.76 -17.82
C PHE A 27 11.00 -22.86 -17.31
N GLU A 28 11.33 -23.85 -18.14
CA GLU A 28 12.26 -24.93 -17.81
C GLU A 28 13.70 -24.43 -17.61
N VAL A 29 14.16 -23.51 -18.46
CA VAL A 29 15.48 -22.87 -18.32
C VAL A 29 15.57 -22.10 -17.00
N LEU A 30 14.59 -21.23 -16.73
CA LEU A 30 14.57 -20.43 -15.50
C LEU A 30 14.46 -21.31 -14.24
N ASN A 31 13.64 -22.36 -14.28
CA ASN A 31 13.53 -23.34 -13.21
C ASN A 31 14.88 -24.04 -12.95
N SER A 32 15.52 -24.53 -14.02
CA SER A 32 16.81 -25.23 -13.91
C SER A 32 17.87 -24.35 -13.23
N LEU A 33 17.92 -23.06 -13.58
CA LEU A 33 18.81 -22.08 -12.95
C LEU A 33 18.49 -21.86 -11.47
N CYS A 34 17.20 -21.80 -11.10
CA CYS A 34 16.78 -21.71 -9.70
C CYS A 34 17.13 -22.97 -8.88
N VAL A 35 16.97 -24.18 -9.44
CA VAL A 35 17.23 -25.45 -8.74
C VAL A 35 18.70 -25.64 -8.41
N VAL A 36 19.60 -25.14 -9.28
CA VAL A 36 21.06 -25.15 -9.04
C VAL A 36 21.54 -23.89 -8.31
N GLU A 37 20.62 -23.04 -7.84
CA GLU A 37 20.88 -21.77 -7.14
C GLU A 37 21.71 -20.76 -7.96
N ASN A 38 21.81 -20.90 -9.28
CA ASN A 38 22.54 -19.98 -10.16
C ASN A 38 21.72 -18.72 -10.49
N TYR A 39 21.48 -17.92 -9.46
CA TYR A 39 20.65 -16.72 -9.55
C TYR A 39 21.29 -15.59 -10.37
N ASP A 40 22.63 -15.51 -10.47
CA ASP A 40 23.27 -14.50 -11.33
C ASP A 40 22.91 -14.72 -12.81
N GLN A 41 23.04 -15.97 -13.28
CA GLN A 41 22.72 -16.31 -14.67
C GLN A 41 21.20 -16.24 -14.93
N LEU A 42 20.37 -16.53 -13.93
CA LEU A 42 18.92 -16.33 -13.98
C LEU A 42 18.58 -14.85 -14.25
N LEU A 43 19.11 -13.94 -13.44
CA LEU A 43 18.83 -12.50 -13.57
C LEU A 43 19.43 -11.95 -14.86
N TYR A 44 20.63 -12.38 -15.24
CA TYR A 44 21.27 -11.99 -16.50
C TYR A 44 20.43 -12.40 -17.71
N TYR A 45 19.88 -13.63 -17.71
CA TYR A 45 19.01 -14.11 -18.76
C TYR A 45 17.76 -13.22 -18.95
N LEU A 46 17.10 -12.85 -17.83
CA LEU A 46 15.92 -11.97 -17.86
C LEU A 46 16.28 -10.54 -18.27
N GLU A 47 17.43 -10.01 -17.83
CA GLU A 47 17.91 -8.68 -18.21
C GLU A 47 18.25 -8.59 -19.70
N ALA A 48 18.81 -9.65 -20.28
CA ALA A 48 19.20 -9.70 -21.68
C ALA A 48 18.01 -9.84 -22.64
N ARG A 49 16.91 -10.45 -22.19
CA ARG A 49 15.71 -10.72 -23.01
C ARG A 49 14.58 -9.72 -22.74
N ARG A 50 14.86 -8.44 -23.00
CA ARG A 50 13.84 -7.37 -22.95
C ARG A 50 12.96 -7.32 -24.22
N SER A 51 13.43 -7.87 -25.34
CA SER A 51 12.66 -8.04 -26.58
C SER A 51 13.17 -9.29 -27.33
N ALA A 52 12.39 -10.36 -27.52
CA ALA A 52 11.06 -10.64 -26.98
C ALA A 52 11.05 -10.82 -25.45
N LEU A 53 9.96 -10.39 -24.79
CA LEU A 53 9.81 -10.42 -23.33
C LEU A 53 9.89 -11.86 -22.78
N ALA A 54 10.93 -12.15 -22.00
CA ALA A 54 11.01 -13.42 -21.27
C ALA A 54 10.11 -13.40 -20.03
N VAL A 55 9.00 -14.14 -20.08
CA VAL A 55 8.06 -14.25 -18.96
C VAL A 55 8.58 -15.24 -17.92
N PRO A 56 8.84 -14.84 -16.66
CA PRO A 56 9.18 -15.77 -15.60
C PRO A 56 7.93 -16.48 -15.06
N PRO A 57 8.01 -17.79 -14.74
CA PRO A 57 6.91 -18.48 -14.05
C PRO A 57 6.72 -17.97 -12.62
N ALA A 58 5.54 -18.20 -12.05
CA ALA A 58 5.14 -17.65 -10.75
C ALA A 58 6.09 -18.03 -9.59
N ASP A 59 6.66 -19.22 -9.59
CA ASP A 59 7.65 -19.64 -8.59
C ASP A 59 8.99 -18.91 -8.74
N VAL A 60 9.44 -18.63 -9.96
CA VAL A 60 10.60 -17.77 -10.20
C VAL A 60 10.34 -16.33 -9.74
N LEU A 61 9.13 -15.81 -9.93
CA LEU A 61 8.72 -14.51 -9.34
C LEU A 61 8.82 -14.53 -7.81
N ILE A 62 8.39 -15.62 -7.16
CA ILE A 62 8.52 -15.81 -5.71
C ILE A 62 9.98 -15.86 -5.28
N VAL A 63 10.83 -16.56 -6.02
CA VAL A 63 12.28 -16.61 -5.78
C VAL A 63 12.86 -15.20 -5.86
N MET A 64 12.57 -14.44 -6.91
CA MET A 64 13.07 -13.07 -7.08
C MET A 64 12.60 -12.12 -5.97
N MET A 65 11.34 -12.22 -5.53
CA MET A 65 10.85 -11.44 -4.39
C MET A 65 11.58 -11.83 -3.09
N THR A 66 11.83 -13.13 -2.91
CA THR A 66 12.56 -13.63 -1.74
C THR A 66 14.01 -13.13 -1.76
N LEU A 67 14.72 -13.23 -2.89
CA LEU A 67 16.08 -12.69 -3.08
C LEU A 67 16.15 -11.18 -2.80
N SER A 68 15.08 -10.44 -3.12
CA SER A 68 15.02 -9.00 -2.87
C SER A 68 15.03 -8.65 -1.38
N VAL A 69 14.51 -9.54 -0.51
CA VAL A 69 14.32 -9.27 0.93
C VAL A 69 15.18 -10.13 1.85
N ILE A 70 16.01 -11.04 1.32
CA ILE A 70 16.93 -11.80 2.17
C ILE A 70 17.90 -10.81 2.86
N PRO A 71 18.11 -10.93 4.18
CA PRO A 71 19.08 -10.09 4.88
C PRO A 71 20.51 -10.50 4.53
N ASP A 72 21.38 -9.51 4.33
CA ASP A 72 22.80 -9.70 3.96
C ASP A 72 23.55 -10.52 5.02
N PHE A 73 23.11 -10.47 6.29
CA PHE A 73 23.72 -11.21 7.39
C PHE A 73 23.62 -12.73 7.21
N GLY A 74 24.78 -13.36 6.95
CA GLY A 74 24.91 -14.80 6.67
C GLY A 74 24.53 -15.22 5.24
N ALA A 75 23.99 -14.32 4.42
CA ALA A 75 23.77 -14.53 2.99
C ALA A 75 24.91 -13.93 2.15
N ALA A 76 25.58 -12.86 2.63
CA ALA A 76 26.65 -12.18 1.92
C ALA A 76 27.85 -13.09 1.58
N THR A 77 28.17 -14.07 2.44
CA THR A 77 29.22 -15.07 2.15
C THR A 77 28.80 -16.05 1.07
N LEU A 78 27.52 -16.49 1.07
CA LEU A 78 26.97 -17.33 0.01
C LEU A 78 26.84 -16.57 -1.32
N GLU A 79 26.42 -15.31 -1.29
CA GLU A 79 26.38 -14.44 -2.48
C GLU A 79 27.79 -14.20 -3.04
N ALA A 80 28.78 -13.95 -2.17
CA ALA A 80 30.18 -13.79 -2.57
C ALA A 80 30.82 -15.09 -3.09
N GLU A 81 30.44 -16.26 -2.56
CA GLU A 81 30.86 -17.57 -3.08
C GLU A 81 30.27 -17.85 -4.47
N MET A 82 29.06 -17.35 -4.74
CA MET A 82 28.37 -17.49 -6.02
C MET A 82 28.83 -16.46 -7.07
N ASP A 83 29.53 -15.40 -6.64
CA ASP A 83 30.18 -14.42 -7.53
C ASP A 83 31.52 -13.91 -6.93
N PRO A 84 32.60 -14.71 -6.97
CA PRO A 84 33.87 -14.36 -6.35
C PRO A 84 34.65 -13.26 -7.11
N TYR A 85 34.17 -12.79 -8.27
CA TYR A 85 34.94 -11.92 -9.18
C TYR A 85 34.29 -10.58 -9.54
N ASN A 86 33.00 -10.31 -9.22
CA ASN A 86 32.37 -9.03 -9.54
C ASN A 86 32.19 -8.08 -8.35
N VAL A 87 33.22 -7.27 -8.07
CA VAL A 87 33.10 -6.12 -7.15
C VAL A 87 32.27 -4.97 -7.76
N GLY A 88 31.95 -5.02 -9.07
CA GLY A 88 31.33 -3.91 -9.81
C GLY A 88 29.88 -4.10 -10.27
N ARG A 89 29.25 -5.26 -10.09
CA ARG A 89 27.84 -5.49 -10.47
C ARG A 89 26.90 -5.20 -9.30
N ALA A 90 25.69 -4.74 -9.59
CA ALA A 90 24.65 -4.55 -8.57
C ALA A 90 24.26 -5.90 -7.93
N SER A 91 23.95 -5.90 -6.63
CA SER A 91 23.60 -7.11 -5.88
C SER A 91 22.38 -7.85 -6.45
N LEU A 92 22.28 -9.16 -6.15
CA LEU A 92 21.14 -10.00 -6.55
C LEU A 92 19.81 -9.39 -6.09
N ALA A 93 19.74 -8.90 -4.86
CA ALA A 93 18.56 -8.22 -4.32
C ALA A 93 18.16 -7.00 -5.16
N THR A 94 19.12 -6.12 -5.48
CA THR A 94 18.88 -4.89 -6.27
C THR A 94 18.42 -5.21 -7.68
N ARG A 95 19.02 -6.22 -8.33
CA ARG A 95 18.65 -6.62 -9.69
C ARG A 95 17.27 -7.30 -9.73
N SER A 96 16.98 -8.14 -8.75
CA SER A 96 15.70 -8.84 -8.62
C SER A 96 14.54 -7.86 -8.51
N ILE A 97 14.63 -6.88 -7.60
CA ILE A 97 13.56 -5.88 -7.44
C ILE A 97 13.42 -4.95 -8.65
N LYS A 98 14.53 -4.63 -9.34
CA LYS A 98 14.48 -3.85 -10.60
C LYS A 98 13.73 -4.60 -11.70
N LEU A 99 13.97 -5.90 -11.86
CA LEU A 99 13.25 -6.72 -12.84
C LEU A 99 11.78 -6.89 -12.46
N LEU A 100 11.47 -7.12 -11.18
CA LEU A 100 10.08 -7.21 -10.71
C LEU A 100 9.29 -5.93 -11.01
N ARG A 101 9.87 -4.76 -10.71
CA ARG A 101 9.28 -3.46 -11.05
C ARG A 101 9.14 -3.27 -12.56
N HIS A 102 10.16 -3.64 -13.33
CA HIS A 102 10.07 -3.58 -14.78
C HIS A 102 8.90 -4.40 -15.34
N PHE A 103 8.69 -5.62 -14.82
CA PHE A 103 7.56 -6.44 -15.22
C PHE A 103 6.20 -5.84 -14.81
N THR A 104 6.07 -5.25 -13.62
CA THR A 104 4.84 -4.57 -13.21
C THR A 104 4.60 -3.30 -14.04
N ASP A 105 5.63 -2.51 -14.31
CA ASP A 105 5.53 -1.29 -15.11
C ASP A 105 5.07 -1.60 -16.54
N ILE A 106 5.56 -2.70 -17.13
CA ILE A 106 5.10 -3.20 -18.43
C ILE A 106 3.60 -3.54 -18.38
N LEU A 107 3.13 -4.21 -17.32
CA LEU A 107 1.72 -4.59 -17.18
C LEU A 107 0.80 -3.39 -16.92
N LEU A 108 1.31 -2.32 -16.31
CA LEU A 108 0.57 -1.10 -16.02
C LEU A 108 0.60 -0.07 -17.18
N SER A 109 1.48 -0.25 -18.16
CA SER A 109 1.60 0.65 -19.30
C SER A 109 0.43 0.52 -20.29
N GLU A 110 -0.27 1.62 -20.55
CA GLU A 110 -1.42 1.67 -21.49
C GLU A 110 -1.04 1.37 -22.95
N HIS A 111 0.24 1.46 -23.32
CA HIS A 111 0.73 1.20 -24.69
C HIS A 111 1.19 -0.25 -24.91
N ALA A 112 1.12 -1.10 -23.89
CA ALA A 112 1.56 -2.48 -23.98
C ALA A 112 0.66 -3.34 -24.90
N GLU A 113 -0.55 -2.88 -25.22
CA GLU A 113 -1.52 -3.65 -26.00
C GLU A 113 -1.12 -3.85 -27.47
N GLU A 114 -0.25 -3.02 -28.07
CA GLU A 114 -0.08 -3.05 -29.53
C GLU A 114 0.88 -4.14 -30.08
N GLU A 115 1.78 -4.74 -29.26
CA GLU A 115 2.82 -5.65 -29.81
C GLU A 115 3.01 -7.03 -29.14
N ASN A 116 2.42 -7.35 -27.98
CA ASN A 116 2.70 -8.66 -27.31
C ASN A 116 1.57 -9.20 -26.40
N HIS A 117 0.32 -9.24 -26.89
CA HIS A 117 -0.85 -9.67 -26.11
C HIS A 117 -0.66 -11.01 -25.34
N TYR A 118 -0.02 -12.01 -25.96
CA TYR A 118 0.18 -13.32 -25.31
C TYR A 118 1.14 -13.23 -24.11
N SER A 119 2.32 -12.66 -24.30
CA SER A 119 3.35 -12.58 -23.26
C SER A 119 2.90 -11.73 -22.08
N LEU A 120 2.15 -10.65 -22.34
CA LEU A 120 1.56 -9.81 -21.29
C LEU A 120 0.44 -10.52 -20.54
N ALA A 121 -0.44 -11.23 -21.26
CA ALA A 121 -1.47 -12.04 -20.62
C ALA A 121 -0.85 -13.16 -19.77
N LEU A 122 0.21 -13.80 -20.25
CA LEU A 122 0.94 -14.83 -19.52
C LEU A 122 1.64 -14.25 -18.29
N LEU A 123 2.35 -13.12 -18.42
CA LEU A 123 3.02 -12.47 -17.29
C LEU A 123 2.02 -12.08 -16.20
N ARG A 124 0.90 -11.47 -16.59
CA ARG A 124 -0.20 -11.15 -15.68
C ARG A 124 -0.74 -12.39 -14.99
N SER A 125 -0.92 -13.50 -15.71
CA SER A 125 -1.37 -14.76 -15.09
C SER A 125 -0.35 -15.28 -14.07
N GLN A 126 0.95 -15.16 -14.32
CA GLN A 126 1.99 -15.55 -13.36
C GLN A 126 1.95 -14.71 -12.08
N PHE A 127 1.75 -13.39 -12.18
CA PHE A 127 1.55 -12.54 -11.00
C PHE A 127 0.30 -12.93 -10.20
N PHE A 128 -0.81 -13.27 -10.88
CA PHE A 128 -2.02 -13.71 -10.18
C PHE A 128 -1.84 -15.07 -9.49
N ILE A 129 -1.15 -16.01 -10.14
CA ILE A 129 -0.80 -17.32 -9.53
C ILE A 129 0.08 -17.12 -8.31
N MET A 130 1.04 -16.21 -8.39
CA MET A 130 1.90 -15.82 -7.26
C MET A 130 1.06 -15.25 -6.10
N LEU A 131 0.10 -14.36 -6.37
CA LEU A 131 -0.81 -13.84 -5.34
C LEU A 131 -1.66 -14.94 -4.68
N ASP A 132 -2.09 -15.94 -5.44
CA ASP A 132 -2.86 -17.07 -4.85
C ASP A 132 -2.05 -17.83 -3.79
N GLN A 133 -0.72 -17.86 -3.90
CA GLN A 133 0.15 -18.49 -2.90
C GLN A 133 0.24 -17.68 -1.60
N LEU A 134 -0.09 -16.39 -1.61
CA LEU A 134 -0.17 -15.58 -0.39
C LEU A 134 -1.41 -15.93 0.45
N SER A 135 -2.41 -16.60 -0.15
CA SER A 135 -3.59 -17.19 0.51
C SER A 135 -3.99 -16.46 1.79
N LEU A 136 -4.52 -15.24 1.65
CA LEU A 136 -4.89 -14.32 2.74
C LEU A 136 -6.19 -14.75 3.50
N ARG A 137 -6.35 -16.07 3.64
CA ARG A 137 -7.37 -16.95 4.24
C ARG A 137 -8.75 -17.08 3.57
N GLY A 138 -9.16 -18.35 3.43
CA GLY A 138 -10.55 -18.74 3.25
C GLY A 138 -11.03 -19.06 1.84
N ILE A 139 -10.16 -19.10 0.81
CA ILE A 139 -10.58 -19.72 -0.45
C ILE A 139 -10.57 -21.23 -0.19
N THR A 140 -11.73 -21.77 0.17
CA THR A 140 -12.12 -23.12 -0.24
C THR A 140 -12.04 -23.14 -1.77
N SER A 141 -10.82 -23.28 -2.28
CA SER A 141 -10.64 -23.78 -3.61
C SER A 141 -11.10 -25.21 -3.49
N THR A 142 -12.37 -25.45 -3.81
CA THR A 142 -12.87 -26.75 -4.25
C THR A 142 -12.16 -27.14 -5.54
N ARG A 143 -10.83 -27.11 -5.55
CA ARG A 143 -10.03 -27.99 -6.38
C ARG A 143 -9.92 -29.26 -5.57
N VAL A 144 -10.89 -30.14 -5.83
CA VAL A 144 -10.81 -31.56 -5.53
C VAL A 144 -9.37 -31.98 -5.74
N ARG A 145 -8.80 -32.65 -4.72
CA ARG A 145 -7.48 -33.27 -4.77
C ARG A 145 -7.46 -34.33 -5.86
N GLU A 146 -7.31 -33.95 -7.12
CA GLU A 146 -6.89 -34.88 -8.15
C GLU A 146 -5.36 -34.88 -8.16
N ARG A 147 -4.82 -35.92 -7.51
CA ARG A 147 -3.42 -36.28 -7.59
C ARG A 147 -3.14 -36.76 -9.00
N ASP A 148 -2.11 -36.21 -9.63
CA ASP A 148 -1.71 -36.64 -10.96
C ASP A 148 -0.68 -37.77 -10.84
N PHE A 149 -1.12 -39.01 -11.08
CA PHE A 149 -0.28 -40.22 -11.04
C PHE A 149 0.74 -40.29 -12.20
N THR A 150 0.83 -39.24 -13.02
CA THR A 150 1.65 -39.20 -14.24
C THR A 150 2.96 -38.42 -14.10
N LYS A 151 3.17 -37.65 -13.01
CA LYS A 151 4.42 -36.90 -12.79
C LYS A 151 5.59 -37.86 -12.51
N ARG A 152 6.39 -38.15 -13.54
CA ARG A 152 7.62 -38.94 -13.47
C ARG A 152 8.81 -38.03 -13.17
N ARG A 153 9.52 -38.27 -12.06
CA ARG A 153 10.78 -37.57 -11.74
C ARG A 153 11.98 -38.39 -12.23
N LYS A 154 12.85 -37.80 -13.05
CA LYS A 154 14.21 -38.31 -13.29
C LYS A 154 15.14 -37.75 -12.22
N THR A 155 15.83 -38.62 -11.50
CA THR A 155 16.95 -38.25 -10.63
C THR A 155 18.23 -38.87 -11.19
N ASN A 156 19.40 -38.36 -10.79
CA ASN A 156 20.70 -38.86 -11.26
C ASN A 156 20.97 -40.35 -10.94
N SER A 157 20.12 -40.99 -10.13
CA SER A 157 20.18 -42.42 -9.77
C SER A 157 18.98 -43.25 -10.26
N GLY A 158 18.13 -42.72 -11.15
CA GLY A 158 16.99 -43.45 -11.73
C GLY A 158 15.65 -42.71 -11.66
N VAL A 159 14.62 -43.31 -12.29
CA VAL A 159 13.24 -42.81 -12.29
C VAL A 159 12.52 -43.36 -11.06
N LEU A 160 12.15 -42.50 -10.12
CA LEU A 160 11.32 -42.86 -8.96
C LEU A 160 9.90 -42.32 -9.19
N LEU A 161 8.92 -43.21 -9.06
CA LEU A 161 7.51 -42.85 -8.86
C LEU A 161 7.34 -42.43 -7.40
N GLU A 162 6.67 -41.32 -7.14
CA GLU A 162 6.40 -40.88 -5.77
C GLU A 162 5.61 -41.94 -4.98
N ALA A 163 6.18 -42.40 -3.87
CA ALA A 163 5.45 -43.11 -2.83
C ALA A 163 4.75 -42.10 -1.92
N SER A 164 3.49 -42.37 -1.54
CA SER A 164 2.72 -41.56 -0.58
C SER A 164 3.52 -41.32 0.71
N PRO A 165 3.51 -40.10 1.30
CA PRO A 165 3.92 -39.95 2.68
C PRO A 165 2.87 -40.66 3.53
N SER A 166 3.29 -41.75 4.18
CA SER A 166 2.53 -42.49 5.16
C SER A 166 2.04 -41.56 6.29
N ILE A 167 0.79 -41.77 6.70
CA ILE A 167 -0.02 -41.02 7.66
C ILE A 167 0.53 -41.03 9.12
N PHE A 168 1.77 -41.45 9.36
CA PHE A 168 2.35 -41.48 10.71
C PHE A 168 3.70 -40.78 10.75
N ARG A 169 3.66 -39.46 10.94
CA ARG A 169 4.71 -38.72 11.65
C ARG A 169 4.03 -37.72 12.58
N ASP A 170 4.01 -38.07 13.86
CA ASP A 170 4.00 -37.11 14.94
C ASP A 170 5.25 -36.24 14.79
N ASP A 171 5.06 -34.99 14.42
CA ASP A 171 5.92 -33.88 14.86
C ASP A 171 5.18 -32.56 14.59
N GLN A 172 5.25 -31.66 15.55
CA GLN A 172 4.53 -30.40 15.66
C GLN A 172 4.99 -29.32 14.65
N SER A 173 5.16 -29.67 13.38
CA SER A 173 5.39 -28.68 12.31
C SER A 173 4.06 -28.36 11.61
N PRO A 174 3.66 -27.08 11.48
CA PRO A 174 2.51 -26.73 10.65
C PRO A 174 2.74 -27.23 9.22
N PRO A 175 1.70 -27.70 8.51
CA PRO A 175 1.85 -28.23 7.17
C PRO A 175 2.46 -27.16 6.27
N LEU A 176 3.67 -27.42 5.75
CA LEU A 176 4.28 -26.60 4.71
C LEU A 176 3.28 -26.50 3.56
N LEU A 177 2.75 -25.30 3.33
CA LEU A 177 1.94 -24.99 2.15
C LEU A 177 2.82 -25.21 0.92
N SER A 178 2.72 -26.40 0.32
CA SER A 178 3.42 -26.73 -0.91
C SER A 178 2.91 -25.82 -2.03
N PHE A 179 3.81 -25.11 -2.71
CA PHE A 179 3.48 -24.32 -3.89
C PHE A 179 2.69 -25.16 -4.89
N LYS A 180 1.59 -24.61 -5.44
CA LYS A 180 0.76 -25.31 -6.44
C LYS A 180 0.64 -24.49 -7.71
N ASN A 181 1.20 -25.00 -8.80
CA ASN A 181 1.09 -24.39 -10.12
C ASN A 181 -0.18 -24.90 -10.85
N PRO A 182 -1.01 -24.04 -11.45
CA PRO A 182 -2.15 -24.48 -12.27
C PRO A 182 -1.76 -25.14 -13.59
N TYR A 183 -0.52 -25.02 -14.06
CA TYR A 183 -0.04 -25.64 -15.29
C TYR A 183 0.48 -27.06 -15.03
N PRO A 184 -0.25 -28.13 -15.45
CA PRO A 184 0.14 -29.51 -15.14
C PRO A 184 1.42 -29.95 -15.86
N SER A 185 1.71 -29.34 -17.02
CA SER A 185 2.92 -29.60 -17.82
C SER A 185 4.19 -29.00 -17.23
N TYR A 186 4.08 -28.15 -16.20
CA TYR A 186 5.21 -27.50 -15.56
C TYR A 186 5.44 -28.06 -14.16
N VAL A 187 6.69 -28.42 -13.87
CA VAL A 187 7.13 -28.81 -12.52
C VAL A 187 7.79 -27.59 -11.91
N SER A 188 7.50 -27.27 -10.65
CA SER A 188 8.00 -26.04 -10.02
C SER A 188 9.40 -26.21 -9.42
N CYS A 189 10.22 -25.15 -9.46
CA CYS A 189 11.49 -25.11 -8.74
C CYS A 189 11.30 -25.25 -7.22
N LEU A 190 10.23 -24.65 -6.67
CA LEU A 190 9.93 -24.66 -5.24
C LEU A 190 9.40 -26.02 -4.75
N GLU A 191 8.87 -26.87 -5.65
CA GLU A 191 8.57 -28.29 -5.35
C GLU A 191 9.86 -29.11 -5.16
N HIS A 192 10.95 -28.72 -5.83
CA HIS A 192 12.25 -29.42 -5.75
C HIS A 192 13.17 -28.89 -4.65
N ARG A 193 13.16 -27.57 -4.45
CA ARG A 193 13.96 -26.84 -3.45
C ARG A 193 13.03 -25.83 -2.78
N PRO A 194 12.46 -26.15 -1.60
CA PRO A 194 11.49 -25.28 -0.93
C PRO A 194 12.14 -24.11 -0.17
N GLU A 195 13.43 -23.85 -0.39
CA GLU A 195 14.21 -22.79 0.24
C GLU A 195 14.98 -22.00 -0.83
N VAL A 196 15.18 -20.71 -0.59
CA VAL A 196 15.98 -19.80 -1.42
C VAL A 196 17.14 -19.30 -0.56
N LEU A 197 18.38 -19.66 -0.91
CA LEU A 197 19.57 -19.36 -0.08
C LEU A 197 19.38 -19.73 1.40
N LYS A 198 18.83 -20.92 1.68
CA LYS A 198 18.50 -21.44 3.03
C LYS A 198 17.45 -20.61 3.80
N ASN A 199 16.70 -19.75 3.11
CA ASN A 199 15.58 -19.01 3.69
C ASN A 199 14.25 -19.55 3.16
N MET A 200 13.23 -19.48 4.01
CA MET A 200 11.85 -19.79 3.61
C MET A 200 11.38 -18.77 2.56
N PRO A 201 10.70 -19.21 1.48
CA PRO A 201 10.13 -18.32 0.48
C PRO A 201 9.19 -17.28 1.09
N ILE A 202 9.22 -16.07 0.53
CA ILE A 202 8.43 -14.94 1.03
C ILE A 202 6.93 -15.25 1.09
N THR A 203 6.38 -15.96 0.10
CA THR A 203 4.96 -16.32 0.09
C THR A 203 4.59 -17.29 1.20
N SER A 204 5.48 -18.22 1.55
CA SER A 204 5.29 -19.14 2.69
C SER A 204 5.36 -18.42 4.04
N LYS A 205 6.11 -17.32 4.13
CA LYS A 205 6.13 -16.46 5.32
C LYS A 205 4.87 -15.61 5.42
N LEU A 206 4.53 -14.88 4.36
CA LEU A 206 3.41 -13.93 4.37
C LEU A 206 2.02 -14.59 4.38
N SER A 207 1.91 -15.87 3.98
CA SER A 207 0.66 -16.64 4.06
C SER A 207 0.31 -17.12 5.47
N GLN A 208 1.23 -16.99 6.43
CA GLN A 208 0.94 -17.25 7.83
C GLN A 208 -0.05 -16.19 8.36
N GLU A 209 -0.80 -16.55 9.39
CA GLU A 209 -1.86 -15.68 9.92
C GLU A 209 -1.28 -14.34 10.41
N GLY A 210 -1.80 -13.23 9.88
CA GLY A 210 -1.38 -11.89 10.28
C GLY A 210 0.00 -11.47 9.75
N GLU A 211 0.83 -12.39 9.24
CA GLU A 211 2.21 -12.08 8.83
C GLU A 211 2.28 -11.11 7.64
N PHE A 212 1.31 -11.14 6.73
CA PHE A 212 1.23 -10.14 5.66
C PHE A 212 1.10 -8.72 6.22
N TRP A 213 0.18 -8.51 7.17
CA TRP A 213 -0.03 -7.19 7.78
C TRP A 213 1.04 -6.82 8.79
N ASN A 214 1.65 -7.80 9.47
CA ASN A 214 2.89 -7.59 10.24
C ASN A 214 4.02 -7.11 9.32
N CYS A 215 4.18 -7.66 8.12
CA CYS A 215 5.16 -7.19 7.13
C CYS A 215 4.90 -5.74 6.70
N VAL A 216 3.64 -5.37 6.43
CA VAL A 216 3.26 -3.98 6.12
C VAL A 216 3.58 -3.05 7.30
N GLY A 217 3.21 -3.47 8.52
CA GLY A 217 3.53 -2.74 9.74
C GLY A 217 5.04 -2.60 9.96
N TRP A 218 5.82 -3.66 9.74
CA TRP A 218 7.28 -3.65 9.87
C TRP A 218 7.91 -2.66 8.91
N ALA A 219 7.46 -2.62 7.67
CA ALA A 219 7.95 -1.66 6.68
C ALA A 219 7.65 -0.21 7.09
N LEU A 220 6.44 0.07 7.60
CA LEU A 220 6.02 1.41 8.06
C LEU A 220 6.71 1.85 9.37
N TYR A 221 6.98 0.91 10.27
CA TYR A 221 7.72 1.17 11.50
C TYR A 221 9.20 1.43 11.18
N ALA A 222 9.82 0.56 10.37
CA ALA A 222 11.21 0.66 9.99
C ALA A 222 11.53 1.94 9.20
N SER A 223 10.58 2.45 8.39
CA SER A 223 10.77 3.66 7.58
C SER A 223 10.89 4.95 8.37
N LEU A 224 10.44 4.95 9.63
CA LEU A 224 10.60 6.06 10.56
C LEU A 224 11.72 5.81 11.59
N SER A 225 12.45 4.69 11.49
CA SER A 225 13.53 4.36 12.40
C SER A 225 14.72 5.30 12.26
N ASP A 226 15.35 5.61 13.39
CA ASP A 226 16.62 6.35 13.43
C ASP A 226 17.82 5.48 13.05
N ASP A 227 17.71 4.15 13.18
CA ASP A 227 18.73 3.21 12.73
C ASP A 227 18.79 3.19 11.19
N SER A 228 19.94 3.58 10.64
CA SER A 228 20.17 3.65 9.20
C SER A 228 20.01 2.30 8.49
N HIS A 229 20.39 1.20 9.14
CA HIS A 229 20.24 -0.13 8.58
C HIS A 229 18.76 -0.50 8.46
N ILE A 230 18.01 -0.37 9.56
CA ILE A 230 16.57 -0.66 9.60
C ILE A 230 15.81 0.22 8.60
N TYR A 231 16.15 1.50 8.51
CA TYR A 231 15.59 2.41 7.53
C TYR A 231 15.88 1.99 6.07
N GLU A 232 17.11 1.56 5.74
CA GLU A 232 17.40 1.05 4.39
C GLU A 232 16.63 -0.25 4.09
N ARG A 233 16.43 -1.11 5.09
CA ARG A 233 15.59 -2.31 4.95
C ARG A 233 14.13 -1.96 4.66
N SER A 234 13.60 -0.88 5.23
CA SER A 234 12.23 -0.43 4.95
C SER A 234 12.04 -0.08 3.46
N LYS A 235 13.06 0.50 2.80
CA LYS A 235 13.00 0.85 1.37
C LYS A 235 12.87 -0.38 0.49
N VAL A 236 13.57 -1.45 0.84
CA VAL A 236 13.49 -2.74 0.18
C VAL A 236 12.07 -3.31 0.33
N TRP A 237 11.51 -3.28 1.54
CA TRP A 237 10.15 -3.73 1.79
C TRP A 237 9.10 -2.90 1.07
N PHE A 238 9.21 -1.57 1.05
CA PHE A 238 8.33 -0.71 0.26
C PHE A 238 8.36 -1.10 -1.22
N ALA A 239 9.54 -1.41 -1.77
CA ALA A 239 9.65 -1.83 -3.16
C ALA A 239 8.92 -3.14 -3.46
N VAL A 240 9.04 -4.13 -2.59
CA VAL A 240 8.39 -5.44 -2.75
C VAL A 240 6.88 -5.33 -2.50
N LEU A 241 6.48 -4.60 -1.47
CA LEU A 241 5.06 -4.37 -1.17
C LEU A 241 4.38 -3.57 -2.28
N SER A 242 5.05 -2.60 -2.91
CA SER A 242 4.53 -1.93 -4.10
C SER A 242 4.21 -2.92 -5.22
N VAL A 243 5.14 -3.82 -5.56
CA VAL A 243 4.92 -4.87 -6.57
C VAL A 243 3.73 -5.76 -6.22
N LEU A 244 3.59 -6.15 -4.94
CA LEU A 244 2.46 -6.95 -4.47
C LEU A 244 1.13 -6.19 -4.58
N PHE A 245 1.11 -4.92 -4.16
CA PHE A 245 -0.08 -4.09 -4.21
C PHE A 245 -0.52 -3.75 -5.63
N ASP A 246 0.44 -3.48 -6.53
CA ASP A 246 0.16 -3.30 -7.96
C ASP A 246 -0.46 -4.58 -8.53
N ALA A 247 0.04 -5.75 -8.16
CA ALA A 247 -0.56 -7.03 -8.56
C ALA A 247 -1.99 -7.20 -8.00
N PHE A 248 -2.24 -6.84 -6.74
CA PHE A 248 -3.58 -6.88 -6.14
C PHE A 248 -4.55 -5.93 -6.85
N GLU A 249 -4.11 -4.71 -7.14
CA GLU A 249 -4.90 -3.71 -7.85
C GLU A 249 -5.22 -4.16 -9.29
N MET A 250 -4.22 -4.67 -10.02
CA MET A 250 -4.43 -5.23 -11.37
C MET A 250 -5.43 -6.38 -11.36
N ARG A 251 -5.34 -7.28 -10.38
CA ARG A 251 -6.28 -8.40 -10.24
C ARG A 251 -7.68 -7.90 -9.91
N ASN A 252 -7.77 -6.89 -9.05
CA ASN A 252 -9.04 -6.29 -8.65
C ASN A 252 -9.74 -5.62 -9.81
N LYS A 253 -9.01 -4.78 -10.58
CA LYS A 253 -9.52 -4.17 -11.81
C LYS A 253 -10.02 -5.22 -12.79
N TYR A 254 -9.22 -6.27 -13.03
CA TYR A 254 -9.62 -7.35 -13.93
C TYR A 254 -10.89 -8.09 -13.45
N SER A 255 -11.02 -8.36 -12.16
CA SER A 255 -12.20 -9.02 -11.59
C SER A 255 -13.45 -8.13 -11.74
N ILE A 256 -13.34 -6.84 -11.42
CA ILE A 256 -14.45 -5.89 -11.57
C ILE A 256 -14.84 -5.74 -13.05
N ASP A 257 -13.88 -5.54 -13.95
CA ASP A 257 -14.17 -5.32 -15.38
C ASP A 257 -14.76 -6.56 -16.08
N SER A 258 -14.40 -7.77 -15.64
CA SER A 258 -14.82 -9.01 -16.32
C SER A 258 -16.14 -9.59 -15.81
N GLU A 259 -16.57 -9.26 -14.59
CA GLU A 259 -17.66 -9.97 -13.90
C GLU A 259 -18.78 -9.05 -13.39
N THR A 260 -18.64 -7.72 -13.50
CA THR A 260 -19.73 -6.79 -13.14
C THR A 260 -20.70 -6.61 -14.32
N ASP A 261 -21.78 -7.39 -14.35
CA ASP A 261 -22.90 -7.12 -15.26
C ASP A 261 -23.58 -5.80 -14.83
N PRO A 262 -23.60 -4.75 -15.68
CA PRO A 262 -24.21 -3.46 -15.34
C PRO A 262 -25.72 -3.56 -15.07
N THR A 263 -26.37 -4.67 -15.45
CA THR A 263 -27.80 -4.93 -15.22
C THR A 263 -28.09 -5.69 -13.91
N ALA A 264 -27.06 -6.14 -13.19
CA ALA A 264 -27.22 -6.90 -11.95
C ALA A 264 -27.73 -6.05 -10.78
N ASN A 265 -28.63 -6.63 -9.96
CA ASN A 265 -29.12 -6.00 -8.73
C ASN A 265 -27.98 -5.75 -7.73
N ASN A 266 -28.08 -4.69 -6.92
CA ASN A 266 -27.08 -4.26 -5.94
C ASN A 266 -26.62 -5.37 -4.98
N ALA A 267 -27.50 -6.27 -4.56
CA ALA A 267 -27.15 -7.40 -3.70
C ALA A 267 -26.23 -8.44 -4.41
N ALA A 268 -26.48 -8.71 -5.69
CA ALA A 268 -25.64 -9.60 -6.49
C ALA A 268 -24.27 -8.97 -6.74
N ARG A 269 -24.24 -7.67 -7.07
CA ARG A 269 -23.00 -6.89 -7.20
C ARG A 269 -22.19 -6.89 -5.91
N LEU A 270 -22.83 -6.67 -4.75
CA LEU A 270 -22.14 -6.73 -3.45
C LEU A 270 -21.50 -8.10 -3.20
N SER A 271 -22.24 -9.19 -3.41
CA SER A 271 -21.72 -10.56 -3.21
C SER A 271 -20.51 -10.88 -4.09
N PHE A 272 -20.43 -10.23 -5.25
CA PHE A 272 -19.31 -10.32 -6.16
C PHE A 272 -18.10 -9.52 -5.65
N ILE A 273 -18.32 -8.25 -5.29
CA ILE A 273 -17.28 -7.37 -4.73
C ILE A 273 -16.71 -7.95 -3.43
N GLU A 274 -17.50 -8.64 -2.62
CA GLU A 274 -17.03 -9.34 -1.41
C GLU A 274 -15.93 -10.36 -1.68
N ARG A 275 -15.82 -10.86 -2.91
CA ARG A 275 -14.81 -11.82 -3.36
C ARG A 275 -13.64 -11.14 -4.07
N SER A 276 -13.66 -9.81 -4.19
CA SER A 276 -12.61 -9.08 -4.89
C SER A 276 -11.27 -9.23 -4.17
N PRO A 277 -10.14 -9.20 -4.92
CA PRO A 277 -8.80 -9.33 -4.35
C PRO A 277 -8.49 -8.28 -3.28
N LEU A 278 -8.94 -7.02 -3.45
CA LEU A 278 -8.71 -5.98 -2.44
C LEU A 278 -9.55 -6.21 -1.18
N VAL A 279 -10.81 -6.64 -1.32
CA VAL A 279 -11.63 -6.99 -0.14
C VAL A 279 -11.02 -8.16 0.62
N ALA A 280 -10.54 -9.18 -0.08
CA ALA A 280 -9.83 -10.31 0.54
C ALA A 280 -8.55 -9.84 1.25
N LEU A 281 -7.77 -8.96 0.62
CA LEU A 281 -6.56 -8.37 1.20
C LEU A 281 -6.85 -7.66 2.52
N PHE A 282 -7.81 -6.73 2.56
CA PHE A 282 -8.12 -6.00 3.78
C PHE A 282 -8.83 -6.86 4.84
N ARG A 283 -9.71 -7.79 4.44
CA ARG A 283 -10.33 -8.75 5.39
C ARG A 283 -9.31 -9.64 6.10
N SER A 284 -8.16 -9.91 5.48
CA SER A 284 -7.09 -10.72 6.09
C SER A 284 -6.43 -10.10 7.31
N LEU A 285 -6.69 -8.81 7.56
CA LEU A 285 -6.35 -8.13 8.81
C LEU A 285 -7.08 -8.75 10.02
N ASN A 286 -8.14 -9.53 9.77
CA ASN A 286 -8.84 -10.40 10.72
C ASN A 286 -9.25 -9.68 12.02
N SER A 287 -9.70 -8.43 11.92
CA SER A 287 -10.17 -7.62 13.04
C SER A 287 -11.68 -7.42 13.01
N GLN A 288 -12.33 -7.43 14.18
CA GLN A 288 -13.75 -7.08 14.34
C GLN A 288 -14.02 -5.60 13.95
N GLY A 289 -13.02 -4.73 14.11
CA GLY A 289 -13.06 -3.33 13.71
C GLY A 289 -12.03 -3.04 12.62
N LEU A 290 -12.35 -3.37 11.36
CA LEU A 290 -11.40 -3.26 10.25
C LEU A 290 -10.88 -1.83 10.05
N ILE A 291 -11.76 -0.82 10.16
CA ILE A 291 -11.38 0.60 10.00
C ILE A 291 -10.35 1.02 11.04
N GLN A 292 -10.60 0.74 12.32
CA GLN A 292 -9.67 1.05 13.41
C GLN A 292 -8.33 0.38 13.17
N ALA A 293 -8.34 -0.93 12.93
CA ALA A 293 -7.13 -1.70 12.83
C ALA A 293 -6.34 -1.38 11.54
N PHE A 294 -7.00 -0.95 10.45
CA PHE A 294 -6.33 -0.36 9.29
C PHE A 294 -5.67 0.97 9.64
N CYS A 295 -6.35 1.88 10.35
CA CYS A 295 -5.77 3.15 10.80
C CYS A 295 -4.57 2.93 11.74
N ASP A 296 -4.64 1.95 12.64
CA ASP A 296 -3.54 1.59 13.56
C ASP A 296 -2.29 1.13 12.79
N ILE A 297 -2.46 0.38 11.69
CA ILE A 297 -1.34 0.04 10.81
C ILE A 297 -0.88 1.27 10.02
N LEU A 298 -1.82 2.02 9.43
CA LEU A 298 -1.53 3.15 8.55
C LEU A 298 -0.66 4.19 9.26
N PHE A 299 -0.96 4.51 10.52
CA PHE A 299 -0.24 5.51 11.32
C PHE A 299 0.75 4.92 12.32
N LEU A 300 1.14 3.66 12.12
CA LEU A 300 2.17 3.05 12.93
C LEU A 300 3.48 3.87 12.87
N GLY A 301 4.03 4.16 14.05
CA GLY A 301 5.22 4.99 14.22
C GLY A 301 4.96 6.50 14.29
N CYS A 302 3.72 6.95 14.05
CA CYS A 302 3.30 8.32 14.30
C CYS A 302 2.86 8.50 15.77
N SER A 303 2.90 9.73 16.27
CA SER A 303 2.53 10.05 17.66
C SER A 303 1.09 10.56 17.72
N TYR A 304 0.16 9.73 18.19
CA TYR A 304 -1.26 10.10 18.37
C TYR A 304 -1.92 9.30 19.51
N GLU A 305 -2.90 9.92 20.18
CA GLU A 305 -3.47 9.40 21.44
C GLU A 305 -4.27 8.09 21.27
N LEU A 306 -4.87 7.88 20.10
CA LEU A 306 -5.72 6.72 19.79
C LEU A 306 -4.94 5.48 19.34
N ALA A 307 -3.61 5.51 19.38
CA ALA A 307 -2.79 4.43 18.85
C ALA A 307 -2.95 3.13 19.64
N GLY A 308 -3.43 2.08 18.98
CA GLY A 308 -3.36 0.73 19.50
C GLY A 308 -1.91 0.28 19.73
N LYS A 309 -1.66 -0.54 20.76
CA LYS A 309 -0.35 -1.19 20.96
C LYS A 309 -0.16 -2.34 19.97
N LEU A 310 0.00 -2.04 18.69
CA LEU A 310 0.34 -3.04 17.68
C LEU A 310 1.77 -3.53 17.93
N ARG A 311 1.93 -4.83 18.18
CA ARG A 311 3.26 -5.45 18.26
C ARG A 311 3.68 -5.83 16.86
N VAL A 312 4.77 -5.23 16.40
CA VAL A 312 5.36 -5.50 15.10
C VAL A 312 6.71 -6.16 15.29
N HIS A 313 7.02 -7.15 14.45
CA HIS A 313 8.31 -7.82 14.45
C HIS A 313 8.85 -7.95 13.03
N CYS A 314 10.17 -8.10 12.93
CA CYS A 314 10.82 -8.39 11.65
C CYS A 314 10.25 -9.66 11.00
N VAL A 315 10.19 -9.65 9.67
CA VAL A 315 9.67 -10.78 8.87
C VAL A 315 10.68 -11.92 8.87
N TYR A 316 11.96 -11.60 8.67
CA TYR A 316 13.07 -12.52 8.89
C TYR A 316 13.90 -12.08 10.12
N PRO A 317 14.20 -12.99 11.07
CA PRO A 317 14.93 -12.66 12.30
C PRO A 317 16.28 -11.97 12.09
N LYS A 318 16.95 -12.29 10.97
CA LYS A 318 18.27 -11.75 10.62
C LYS A 318 18.22 -10.32 10.09
N GLU A 319 17.04 -9.72 9.87
CA GLU A 319 16.92 -8.32 9.43
C GLU A 319 17.36 -7.29 10.48
N LEU A 320 17.42 -7.69 11.75
CA LEU A 320 17.94 -6.86 12.83
C LEU A 320 19.47 -6.94 12.95
N MET A 321 20.10 -7.90 12.27
CA MET A 321 21.54 -8.15 12.37
C MET A 321 22.28 -7.38 11.27
N GLN A 322 23.31 -6.64 11.66
CA GLN A 322 24.19 -5.93 10.74
C GLN A 322 25.42 -6.79 10.44
N VAL A 323 25.89 -6.76 9.19
CA VAL A 323 27.17 -7.37 8.82
C VAL A 323 28.30 -6.48 9.32
N ASP A 324 29.42 -7.04 9.77
CA ASP A 324 30.58 -6.28 10.26
C ASP A 324 31.14 -5.28 9.24
N THR A 325 30.89 -5.53 7.94
CA THR A 325 31.32 -4.68 6.82
C THR A 325 30.25 -3.66 6.38
N TYR A 326 29.13 -3.54 7.10
CA TYR A 326 28.07 -2.60 6.75
C TYR A 326 28.56 -1.15 6.90
N VAL A 327 28.46 -0.39 5.80
CA VAL A 327 28.74 1.04 5.81
C VAL A 327 27.39 1.77 5.71
N PRO A 328 27.01 2.54 6.75
CA PRO A 328 25.80 3.35 6.71
C PRO A 328 25.82 4.27 5.48
N LYS A 329 24.74 4.22 4.69
CA LYS A 329 24.52 5.23 3.64
C LYS A 329 24.21 6.58 4.31
N LEU A 330 24.46 7.67 3.59
CA LEU A 330 24.26 9.04 4.06
C LEU A 330 22.91 9.16 4.80
N LEU A 331 22.95 9.61 6.06
CA LEU A 331 21.76 9.72 6.91
C LEU A 331 20.72 10.60 6.22
N ALA A 332 19.62 9.98 5.80
CA ALA A 332 18.50 10.72 5.22
C ALA A 332 17.96 11.70 6.27
N ARG A 333 17.76 12.97 5.87
CA ARG A 333 17.09 13.96 6.72
C ARG A 333 15.73 13.43 7.15
N THR A 334 15.32 13.72 8.38
CA THR A 334 14.03 13.28 8.95
C THR A 334 12.85 13.59 8.02
N SER A 335 12.83 14.79 7.43
CA SER A 335 11.80 15.18 6.44
C SER A 335 11.74 14.25 5.22
N CYS A 336 12.87 13.78 4.71
CA CYS A 336 12.92 12.86 3.58
C CYS A 336 12.40 11.46 3.95
N LYS A 337 12.75 10.97 5.15
CA LYS A 337 12.22 9.70 5.68
C LYS A 337 10.69 9.75 5.74
N PHE A 338 10.16 10.84 6.30
CA PHE A 338 8.72 11.04 6.38
C PHE A 338 8.04 11.16 5.02
N THR A 339 8.58 11.93 4.07
CA THR A 339 7.99 12.04 2.72
C THR A 339 7.87 10.67 2.05
N GLN A 340 8.92 9.86 2.09
CA GLN A 340 8.88 8.50 1.52
C GLN A 340 7.88 7.61 2.25
N SER A 341 7.86 7.68 3.57
CA SER A 341 6.95 6.89 4.37
C SER A 341 5.47 7.29 4.18
N MET A 342 5.18 8.59 4.04
CA MET A 342 3.83 9.11 3.78
C MET A 342 3.37 8.76 2.37
N SER A 343 4.26 8.77 1.36
CA SER A 343 3.93 8.31 0.01
C SER A 343 3.42 6.86 0.02
N PHE A 344 4.08 5.97 0.78
CA PHE A 344 3.63 4.58 0.91
C PHE A 344 2.30 4.46 1.69
N ARG A 345 2.10 5.26 2.75
CA ARG A 345 0.81 5.34 3.48
C ARG A 345 -0.31 5.81 2.56
N HIS A 346 -0.08 6.81 1.72
CA HIS A 346 -1.04 7.27 0.72
C HIS A 346 -1.37 6.18 -0.29
N ARG A 347 -0.39 5.38 -0.73
CA ARG A 347 -0.67 4.22 -1.59
C ARG A 347 -1.59 3.21 -0.91
N LEU A 348 -1.33 2.86 0.35
CA LEU A 348 -2.22 1.98 1.14
C LEU A 348 -3.63 2.56 1.29
N LEU A 349 -3.73 3.85 1.61
CA LEU A 349 -4.98 4.57 1.74
C LEU A 349 -5.75 4.57 0.41
N SER A 350 -5.09 4.84 -0.71
CA SER A 350 -5.66 4.80 -2.05
C SER A 350 -6.25 3.42 -2.37
N LEU A 351 -5.53 2.33 -2.08
CA LEU A 351 -6.04 0.96 -2.28
C LEU A 351 -7.28 0.68 -1.42
N PHE A 352 -7.28 1.15 -0.16
CA PHE A 352 -8.43 1.00 0.73
C PHE A 352 -9.65 1.78 0.23
N LEU A 353 -9.41 3.00 -0.29
CA LEU A 353 -10.46 3.84 -0.86
C LEU A 353 -10.99 3.27 -2.19
N THR A 354 -10.13 2.71 -3.03
CA THR A 354 -10.54 1.97 -4.24
C THR A 354 -11.44 0.79 -3.89
N MET A 355 -11.12 0.07 -2.80
CA MET A 355 -11.99 -0.98 -2.27
C MET A 355 -13.34 -0.41 -1.79
N LEU A 356 -13.35 0.69 -1.03
CA LEU A 356 -14.60 1.32 -0.56
C LEU A 356 -15.48 1.83 -1.71
N ARG A 357 -14.89 2.49 -2.71
CA ARG A 357 -15.59 2.98 -3.91
C ARG A 357 -16.21 1.88 -4.75
N SER A 358 -15.66 0.67 -4.68
CA SER A 358 -16.25 -0.47 -5.40
C SER A 358 -17.59 -0.89 -4.81
N ILE A 359 -17.91 -0.52 -3.56
CA ILE A 359 -19.18 -0.83 -2.89
C ILE A 359 -20.31 0.02 -3.49
N PRO A 360 -21.46 -0.56 -3.90
CA PRO A 360 -22.59 0.20 -4.41
C PRO A 360 -23.16 1.18 -3.38
N GLU A 361 -23.58 2.36 -3.84
CA GLU A 361 -24.20 3.39 -2.99
C GLU A 361 -25.40 2.84 -2.19
N GLY A 362 -25.48 3.21 -0.91
CA GLY A 362 -26.57 2.81 -0.01
C GLY A 362 -26.48 1.36 0.50
N VAL A 363 -25.40 0.64 0.20
CA VAL A 363 -25.15 -0.73 0.66
C VAL A 363 -23.89 -0.77 1.53
N GLU A 364 -23.95 -1.50 2.65
CA GLU A 364 -22.80 -1.72 3.52
C GLU A 364 -22.41 -3.20 3.49
N PHE A 365 -21.12 -3.50 3.66
CA PHE A 365 -20.71 -4.87 3.94
C PHE A 365 -21.31 -5.32 5.26
N SER A 366 -21.92 -6.50 5.30
CA SER A 366 -22.52 -7.00 6.54
C SER A 366 -21.46 -7.42 7.56
N LYS A 367 -20.30 -7.93 7.10
CA LYS A 367 -19.15 -8.34 7.94
C LYS A 367 -17.82 -8.20 7.18
N PRO A 368 -16.87 -7.37 7.66
CA PRO A 368 -17.06 -6.33 8.67
C PRO A 368 -17.97 -5.21 8.14
N CYS A 369 -18.70 -4.54 9.04
CA CYS A 369 -19.47 -3.35 8.70
C CYS A 369 -18.51 -2.24 8.24
N LEU A 370 -18.64 -1.86 6.97
CA LEU A 370 -17.78 -0.90 6.30
C LEU A 370 -18.65 0.06 5.52
N SER A 371 -18.50 1.35 5.83
CA SER A 371 -19.07 2.44 5.07
C SER A 371 -18.04 3.55 4.91
N GLU A 372 -18.09 4.21 3.75
CA GLU A 372 -17.22 5.33 3.41
C GLU A 372 -17.35 6.48 4.42
N ALA A 373 -18.58 6.86 4.76
CA ALA A 373 -18.86 7.88 5.78
C ALA A 373 -18.34 7.47 7.16
N GLY A 374 -18.44 6.18 7.52
CA GLY A 374 -17.87 5.64 8.75
C GLY A 374 -16.35 5.75 8.77
N PHE A 375 -15.70 5.44 7.65
CA PHE A 375 -14.26 5.56 7.48
C PHE A 375 -13.77 7.02 7.56
N VAL A 376 -14.37 7.94 6.80
CA VAL A 376 -14.03 9.37 6.82
C VAL A 376 -14.12 9.95 8.23
N ARG A 377 -15.22 9.64 8.95
CA ARG A 377 -15.41 10.09 10.33
C ARG A 377 -14.35 9.53 11.26
N HIS A 378 -14.03 8.24 11.15
CA HIS A 378 -13.03 7.62 11.99
C HIS A 378 -11.62 8.15 11.72
N LEU A 379 -11.26 8.30 10.45
CA LEU A 379 -9.97 8.86 10.05
C LEU A 379 -9.84 10.32 10.53
N GLY A 380 -10.91 11.12 10.45
CA GLY A 380 -10.95 12.48 10.99
C GLY A 380 -10.62 12.52 12.49
N LYS A 381 -11.17 11.57 13.27
CA LYS A 381 -10.83 11.42 14.71
C LYS A 381 -9.35 11.12 14.91
N VAL A 382 -8.82 10.13 14.19
CA VAL A 382 -7.41 9.76 14.27
C VAL A 382 -6.52 10.95 13.95
N LEU A 383 -6.76 11.65 12.83
CA LEU A 383 -5.99 12.82 12.41
C LEU A 383 -6.06 13.99 13.41
N SER A 384 -7.22 14.24 14.04
CA SER A 384 -7.35 15.26 15.08
C SER A 384 -6.51 14.95 16.34
N SER A 385 -6.30 13.66 16.63
CA SER A 385 -5.56 13.18 17.80
C SER A 385 -4.03 13.16 17.65
N PHE A 386 -3.49 13.60 16.50
CA PHE A 386 -2.04 13.67 16.28
C PHE A 386 -1.37 14.66 17.23
N GLU A 387 -0.30 14.28 17.90
CA GLU A 387 0.43 15.20 18.80
C GLU A 387 1.37 16.11 18.02
N ASP A 388 1.97 15.58 16.94
CA ASP A 388 2.98 16.27 16.12
C ASP A 388 2.35 16.88 14.86
N THR A 389 2.27 18.23 14.82
CA THR A 389 1.72 18.96 13.68
C THR A 389 2.60 18.85 12.43
N SER A 390 3.88 18.50 12.55
CA SER A 390 4.75 18.26 11.40
C SER A 390 4.39 16.96 10.67
N GLN A 391 4.05 15.90 11.41
CA GLN A 391 3.57 14.64 10.85
C GLN A 391 2.25 14.84 10.13
N LEU A 392 1.36 15.65 10.71
CA LEU A 392 0.08 16.02 10.12
C LEU A 392 0.26 16.79 8.79
N LYS A 393 1.14 17.81 8.77
CA LYS A 393 1.49 18.56 7.55
C LYS A 393 2.03 17.64 6.45
N GLN A 394 2.88 16.68 6.81
CA GLN A 394 3.45 15.72 5.86
C GLN A 394 2.43 14.72 5.32
N PHE A 395 1.47 14.28 6.14
CA PHE A 395 0.33 13.48 5.67
C PHE A 395 -0.48 14.25 4.62
N PHE A 396 -0.84 15.50 4.84
CA PHE A 396 -1.57 16.26 3.83
C PHE A 396 -0.72 16.76 2.65
N SER A 397 0.61 16.58 2.70
CA SER A 397 1.51 16.94 1.63
C SER A 397 1.59 15.83 0.58
N VAL A 398 0.58 15.77 -0.29
CA VAL A 398 0.55 14.84 -1.42
C VAL A 398 1.34 15.39 -2.60
N THR A 399 2.08 14.53 -3.31
CA THR A 399 2.83 14.90 -4.53
C THR A 399 1.90 15.26 -5.69
N ASN A 400 0.80 14.53 -5.85
CA ASN A 400 -0.22 14.75 -6.87
C ASN A 400 -1.59 14.95 -6.21
N PRO A 401 -2.10 16.19 -6.10
CA PRO A 401 -3.41 16.44 -5.50
C PRO A 401 -4.55 15.71 -6.19
N TYR A 402 -4.46 15.49 -7.51
CA TYR A 402 -5.50 14.85 -8.33
C TYR A 402 -5.94 13.48 -7.78
N GLU A 403 -4.97 12.66 -7.39
CA GLU A 403 -5.22 11.28 -6.90
C GLU A 403 -6.09 11.22 -5.64
N PHE A 404 -6.12 12.30 -4.86
CA PHE A 404 -6.86 12.38 -3.62
C PHE A 404 -7.90 13.51 -3.61
N LEU A 405 -8.25 14.05 -4.78
CA LEU A 405 -9.19 15.16 -4.93
C LEU A 405 -10.51 14.92 -4.20
N ASP A 406 -11.07 13.72 -4.32
CA ASP A 406 -12.39 13.42 -3.76
C ASP A 406 -12.35 13.16 -2.25
N TYR A 407 -11.17 12.86 -1.67
CA TYR A 407 -11.08 12.36 -0.29
C TYR A 407 -10.27 13.22 0.66
N MET A 408 -9.16 13.80 0.21
CA MET A 408 -8.30 14.58 1.11
C MET A 408 -9.04 15.79 1.72
N PRO A 409 -9.87 16.54 0.96
CA PRO A 409 -10.70 17.59 1.54
C PRO A 409 -11.71 17.04 2.55
N LEU A 410 -12.34 15.89 2.29
CA LEU A 410 -13.28 15.25 3.21
C LEU A 410 -12.61 14.85 4.53
N PHE A 411 -11.40 14.29 4.48
CA PHE A 411 -10.64 13.95 5.68
C PHE A 411 -10.25 15.19 6.48
N ALA A 412 -9.81 16.25 5.80
CA ALA A 412 -9.50 17.53 6.44
C ALA A 412 -10.73 18.15 7.10
N GLN A 413 -11.89 18.18 6.42
CA GLN A 413 -13.14 18.67 7.01
C GLN A 413 -13.60 17.83 8.20
N ALA A 414 -13.51 16.51 8.11
CA ALA A 414 -13.86 15.61 9.20
C ALA A 414 -12.95 15.81 10.43
N ALA A 415 -11.64 15.97 10.21
CA ALA A 415 -10.68 16.23 11.28
C ALA A 415 -10.82 17.63 11.90
N ALA A 416 -11.11 18.65 11.07
CA ALA A 416 -11.45 20.00 11.55
C ALA A 416 -12.69 19.96 12.45
N ASN A 417 -13.76 19.31 11.99
CA ASN A 417 -15.01 19.18 12.75
C ASN A 417 -14.83 18.40 14.05
N GLU A 418 -13.94 17.40 14.10
CA GLU A 418 -13.62 16.73 15.36
C GLU A 418 -12.82 17.65 16.30
N SER A 419 -11.85 18.40 15.76
CA SER A 419 -11.01 19.32 16.55
C SER A 419 -11.82 20.49 17.11
N LEU A 420 -12.80 21.00 16.36
CA LEU A 420 -13.69 22.08 16.77
C LEU A 420 -14.58 21.72 17.96
N LYS A 421 -14.90 20.43 18.17
CA LYS A 421 -15.65 19.98 19.36
C LYS A 421 -14.91 20.26 20.65
N ALA A 422 -13.57 20.30 20.62
CA ALA A 422 -12.77 20.63 21.80
C ALA A 422 -12.92 22.09 22.24
N PHE A 423 -13.45 22.96 21.37
CA PHE A 423 -13.68 24.38 21.63
C PHE A 423 -15.16 24.70 21.90
N ASP A 424 -15.99 23.68 22.19
CA ASP A 424 -17.45 23.77 22.36
C ASP A 424 -18.15 24.53 21.22
N ALA A 425 -17.62 24.38 20.01
CA ALA A 425 -18.12 25.07 18.84
C ALA A 425 -19.48 24.47 18.42
N ASN A 426 -20.55 25.27 18.49
CA ASN A 426 -21.88 24.92 17.97
C ASN A 426 -21.97 24.90 16.44
N TYR A 427 -20.85 25.09 15.74
CA TYR A 427 -20.81 25.18 14.28
C TYR A 427 -20.02 24.01 13.70
N THR A 428 -20.48 23.52 12.55
CA THR A 428 -19.80 22.49 11.76
C THR A 428 -19.32 23.10 10.45
N LEU A 429 -18.04 22.93 10.14
CA LEU A 429 -17.45 23.28 8.85
C LEU A 429 -18.07 22.41 7.75
N SER A 430 -18.66 23.05 6.74
CA SER A 430 -19.23 22.40 5.53
C SER A 430 -18.75 23.13 4.28
N LEU A 431 -17.43 23.10 4.06
CA LEU A 431 -16.77 23.71 2.90
C LEU A 431 -16.66 22.74 1.73
N VAL A 432 -16.47 21.44 1.99
CA VAL A 432 -16.19 20.44 0.95
C VAL A 432 -17.38 20.31 -0.01
N GLU A 433 -18.60 20.33 0.51
CA GLU A 433 -19.82 20.29 -0.31
C GLU A 433 -19.98 21.53 -1.21
N LYS A 434 -19.33 22.63 -0.84
CA LYS A 434 -19.40 23.92 -1.54
C LYS A 434 -18.24 24.14 -2.51
N LEU A 435 -17.22 23.27 -2.53
CA LEU A 435 -15.98 23.48 -3.30
C LEU A 435 -16.20 23.73 -4.79
N ALA A 436 -17.29 23.25 -5.38
CA ALA A 436 -17.61 23.50 -6.79
C ALA A 436 -18.01 24.95 -7.10
N ASN A 437 -18.41 25.74 -6.09
CA ASN A 437 -18.91 27.11 -6.27
C ASN A 437 -18.11 28.12 -5.44
N ASN A 438 -17.34 28.96 -6.13
CA ASN A 438 -16.49 29.97 -5.51
C ASN A 438 -17.25 30.94 -4.60
N ASP A 439 -18.44 31.38 -4.99
CA ASP A 439 -19.17 32.39 -4.22
C ASP A 439 -19.68 31.80 -2.89
N LEU A 440 -20.13 30.53 -2.90
CA LEU A 440 -20.57 29.83 -1.68
C LEU A 440 -19.41 29.53 -0.72
N VAL A 441 -18.23 29.17 -1.23
CA VAL A 441 -17.02 28.98 -0.41
C VAL A 441 -16.58 30.29 0.23
N ILE A 442 -16.57 31.39 -0.54
CA ILE A 442 -16.19 32.71 -0.04
C ILE A 442 -17.14 33.19 1.06
N GLU A 443 -18.46 33.01 0.87
CA GLU A 443 -19.47 33.33 1.88
C GLU A 443 -19.26 32.52 3.16
N GLU A 444 -19.07 31.21 3.04
CA GLU A 444 -18.82 30.33 4.19
C GLU A 444 -17.54 30.71 4.94
N LEU A 445 -16.44 30.98 4.23
CA LEU A 445 -15.20 31.44 4.85
C LEU A 445 -15.37 32.78 5.57
N GLY A 446 -16.14 33.71 4.99
CA GLY A 446 -16.51 34.97 5.63
C GLY A 446 -17.19 34.73 6.97
N ASN A 447 -18.24 33.90 6.98
CA ASN A 447 -18.99 33.54 8.18
C ASN A 447 -18.10 32.87 9.24
N VAL A 448 -17.26 31.91 8.82
CA VAL A 448 -16.34 31.17 9.69
C VAL A 448 -15.33 32.12 10.36
N PHE A 449 -14.74 33.05 9.60
CA PHE A 449 -13.76 34.00 10.16
C PHE A 449 -14.39 35.11 11.01
N GLU A 450 -15.59 35.58 10.65
CA GLU A 450 -16.32 36.58 11.45
C GLU A 450 -16.69 36.03 12.83
N ALA A 451 -17.10 34.75 12.90
CA ALA A 451 -17.37 34.05 14.14
C ALA A 451 -16.10 33.83 15.02
N GLY A 452 -14.91 33.96 14.44
CA GLY A 452 -13.62 33.67 15.08
C GLY A 452 -13.27 32.20 14.94
N PHE A 453 -12.36 31.89 14.01
CA PHE A 453 -11.95 30.52 13.71
C PHE A 453 -10.52 30.25 14.20
N PRO A 454 -10.26 29.08 14.85
CA PRO A 454 -11.26 28.37 15.64
C PRO A 454 -11.75 29.26 16.80
N PRO A 455 -12.93 28.99 17.37
CA PRO A 455 -13.44 29.80 18.48
C PRO A 455 -12.49 29.72 19.68
N LEU A 456 -12.27 30.86 20.32
CA LEU A 456 -11.39 30.96 21.49
C LEU A 456 -12.18 30.58 22.73
N ASP A 457 -11.78 29.49 23.38
CA ASP A 457 -12.42 29.03 24.61
C ASP A 457 -11.89 29.82 25.83
N GLU A 458 -12.74 30.72 26.33
CA GLU A 458 -12.48 31.52 27.53
C GLU A 458 -12.47 30.70 28.83
N ASN A 459 -12.91 29.45 28.80
CA ASN A 459 -12.88 28.52 29.93
C ASN A 459 -11.81 27.42 29.76
N TYR A 460 -10.90 27.57 28.79
CA TYR A 460 -9.87 26.57 28.54
C TYR A 460 -8.88 26.48 29.72
N ASP A 461 -8.93 25.37 30.45
CA ASP A 461 -8.15 25.14 31.68
C ASP A 461 -6.83 24.36 31.45
N SER A 462 -6.53 23.93 30.22
CA SER A 462 -5.33 23.13 29.91
C SER A 462 -4.11 23.99 29.54
N ARG A 463 -2.97 23.34 29.25
CA ARG A 463 -1.70 24.03 28.97
C ARG A 463 -1.76 24.86 27.67
N PRO A 464 -1.10 26.03 27.61
CA PRO A 464 -1.15 26.90 26.43
C PRO A 464 -0.55 26.23 25.18
N GLU A 465 0.44 25.33 25.32
CA GLU A 465 1.02 24.60 24.20
C GLU A 465 -0.01 23.67 23.53
N GLN A 466 -0.87 23.02 24.33
CA GLN A 466 -1.93 22.14 23.83
C GLN A 466 -3.04 22.95 23.14
N PHE A 467 -3.36 24.13 23.68
CA PHE A 467 -4.29 25.07 23.07
C PHE A 467 -3.80 25.53 21.70
N TYR A 468 -2.57 26.04 21.62
CA TYR A 468 -1.99 26.50 20.36
C TYR A 468 -1.76 25.38 19.35
N SER A 469 -1.40 24.17 19.79
CA SER A 469 -1.35 22.99 18.92
C SER A 469 -2.73 22.68 18.31
N SER A 470 -3.80 22.78 19.10
CA SER A 470 -5.17 22.57 18.63
C SER A 470 -5.61 23.64 17.62
N ILE A 471 -5.22 24.90 17.85
CA ILE A 471 -5.42 25.98 16.86
C ILE A 471 -4.65 25.69 15.57
N GLU A 472 -3.38 25.33 15.66
CA GLU A 472 -2.54 25.04 14.50
C GLU A 472 -3.11 23.87 13.68
N LYS A 473 -3.65 22.82 14.33
CA LYS A 473 -4.35 21.73 13.64
C LYS A 473 -5.56 22.21 12.84
N CYS A 474 -6.44 23.01 13.46
CA CYS A 474 -7.59 23.60 12.78
C CYS A 474 -7.15 24.41 11.54
N ASP A 475 -6.08 25.21 11.68
CA ASP A 475 -5.50 25.97 10.58
C ASP A 475 -4.97 25.05 9.47
N ILE A 476 -4.22 23.99 9.81
CA ILE A 476 -3.73 23.00 8.85
C ILE A 476 -4.88 22.38 8.07
N PHE A 477 -5.93 21.91 8.74
CA PHE A 477 -7.08 21.27 8.07
C PHE A 477 -7.79 22.25 7.13
N LEU A 478 -7.98 23.50 7.55
CA LEU A 478 -8.58 24.51 6.69
C LEU A 478 -7.70 24.82 5.47
N LEU A 479 -6.39 24.96 5.66
CA LEU A 479 -5.43 25.20 4.57
C LEU A 479 -5.41 24.05 3.55
N VAL A 480 -5.61 22.81 3.98
CA VAL A 480 -5.74 21.67 3.07
C VAL A 480 -6.97 21.82 2.18
N ILE A 481 -8.14 22.12 2.77
CA ILE A 481 -9.38 22.34 1.99
C ILE A 481 -9.18 23.48 0.98
N LEU A 482 -8.56 24.59 1.42
CA LEU A 482 -8.27 25.74 0.56
C LEU A 482 -7.30 25.42 -0.57
N ARG A 483 -6.29 24.60 -0.32
CA ARG A 483 -5.34 24.17 -1.36
C ARG A 483 -6.01 23.33 -2.44
N TYR A 484 -6.96 22.49 -2.06
CA TYR A 484 -7.77 21.73 -3.02
C TYR A 484 -8.79 22.61 -3.75
N TRP A 485 -9.34 23.61 -3.08
CA TRP A 485 -10.18 24.63 -3.73
C TRP A 485 -9.40 25.42 -4.79
N GLU A 486 -8.19 25.87 -4.46
CA GLU A 486 -7.26 26.49 -5.42
C GLU A 486 -6.93 25.54 -6.58
N TYR A 487 -6.66 24.26 -6.29
CA TYR A 487 -6.39 23.27 -7.33
C TYR A 487 -7.57 23.08 -8.31
N ILE A 488 -8.81 23.10 -7.83
CA ILE A 488 -10.02 22.94 -8.67
C ILE A 488 -10.26 24.16 -9.57
N HIS A 489 -10.10 25.38 -9.05
CA HIS A 489 -10.48 26.62 -9.75
C HIS A 489 -9.31 27.37 -10.37
N GLY A 490 -8.08 27.03 -10.00
CA GLY A 490 -6.85 27.69 -10.43
C GLY A 490 -6.84 29.20 -10.16
N ALA A 491 -6.23 29.94 -11.08
CA ALA A 491 -6.07 31.40 -11.02
C ALA A 491 -7.38 32.22 -11.12
N GLN A 492 -8.56 31.58 -11.16
CA GLN A 492 -9.85 32.27 -11.21
C GLN A 492 -10.24 32.90 -9.85
N LEU A 493 -9.50 32.58 -8.79
CA LEU A 493 -9.65 33.17 -7.46
C LEU A 493 -9.13 34.62 -7.45
N LYS A 494 -9.98 35.56 -7.89
CA LYS A 494 -9.66 36.98 -7.80
C LYS A 494 -9.70 37.45 -6.35
N MET A 495 -8.56 37.90 -5.83
CA MET A 495 -8.40 38.53 -4.50
C MET A 495 -9.44 39.62 -4.20
N THR A 496 -9.99 40.28 -5.22
CA THR A 496 -11.04 41.30 -5.04
C THR A 496 -12.35 40.75 -4.48
N ARG A 497 -12.72 39.51 -4.81
CA ARG A 497 -13.93 38.85 -4.28
C ARG A 497 -13.74 38.34 -2.85
N MET A 498 -12.50 38.08 -2.44
CA MET A 498 -12.16 37.53 -1.13
C MET A 498 -11.84 38.60 -0.07
N ARG A 499 -11.92 39.90 -0.41
CA ARG A 499 -11.53 41.00 0.49
C ARG A 499 -12.24 40.96 1.85
N CYS A 500 -13.52 40.62 1.88
CA CYS A 500 -14.28 40.54 3.13
C CYS A 500 -13.78 39.39 4.01
N ALA A 501 -13.62 38.19 3.44
CA ALA A 501 -13.07 37.02 4.15
C ALA A 501 -11.63 37.27 4.64
N ILE A 502 -10.77 37.90 3.82
CA ILE A 502 -9.40 38.24 4.22
C ILE A 502 -9.38 39.24 5.39
N ARG A 503 -10.26 40.25 5.39
CA ARG A 503 -10.39 41.20 6.50
C ARG A 503 -10.89 40.50 7.76
N ALA A 504 -11.91 39.66 7.65
CA ALA A 504 -12.43 38.87 8.76
C ALA A 504 -11.33 37.96 9.35
N LEU A 505 -10.51 37.35 8.50
CA LEU A 505 -9.36 36.55 8.92
C LEU A 505 -8.31 37.38 9.68
N SER A 506 -7.95 38.56 9.18
CA SER A 506 -7.03 39.46 9.90
C SER A 506 -7.57 39.86 11.28
N VAL A 507 -8.88 40.09 11.39
CA VAL A 507 -9.54 40.36 12.67
C VAL A 507 -9.51 39.13 13.58
N SER A 508 -9.73 37.93 13.04
CA SER A 508 -9.65 36.67 13.79
C SER A 508 -8.24 36.45 14.35
N ASP A 509 -7.19 36.63 13.55
CA ASP A 509 -5.80 36.52 14.01
C ASP A 509 -5.44 37.59 15.07
N GLN A 510 -5.95 38.81 14.91
CA GLN A 510 -5.78 39.85 15.92
C GLN A 510 -6.45 39.48 17.26
N LYS A 511 -7.65 38.88 17.23
CA LYS A 511 -8.32 38.36 18.43
C LYS A 511 -7.50 37.27 19.11
N ARG A 512 -6.85 36.36 18.35
CA ARG A 512 -5.95 35.33 18.91
C ARG A 512 -4.79 35.96 19.68
N LEU A 513 -4.18 37.01 19.13
CA LEU A 513 -3.10 37.76 19.78
C LEU A 513 -3.56 38.49 21.03
N GLU A 514 -4.74 39.11 20.99
CA GLU A 514 -5.33 39.80 22.15
C GLU A 514 -5.67 38.81 23.26
N PHE A 515 -6.24 37.66 22.92
CA PHE A 515 -6.50 36.58 23.88
C PHE A 515 -5.22 36.06 24.53
N ALA A 516 -4.16 35.85 23.75
CA ALA A 516 -2.85 35.44 24.27
C ALA A 516 -2.32 36.46 25.30
N LYS A 517 -2.43 37.76 25.02
CA LYS A 517 -2.03 38.83 25.94
C LYS A 517 -2.89 38.85 27.21
N LEU A 518 -4.21 38.70 27.08
CA LEU A 518 -5.12 38.67 28.23
C LEU A 518 -4.85 37.48 29.16
N ARG A 519 -4.45 36.33 28.61
CA ARG A 519 -4.08 35.13 29.36
C ARG A 519 -2.63 35.11 29.87
N GLY A 520 -1.79 36.05 29.42
CA GLY A 520 -0.34 36.04 29.71
C GLY A 520 0.41 34.89 29.02
N TRP A 521 -0.07 34.45 27.86
CA TRP A 521 0.50 33.36 27.05
C TRP A 521 1.33 33.87 25.86
N ASP A 522 1.58 35.17 25.81
CA ASP A 522 2.30 35.88 24.74
C ASP A 522 3.79 35.51 24.61
N VAL A 523 4.32 34.75 25.58
CA VAL A 523 5.68 34.19 25.52
C VAL A 523 5.80 33.08 24.46
N LEU A 524 4.70 32.43 24.11
CA LEU A 524 4.65 31.36 23.10
C LEU A 524 4.31 31.92 21.71
N HIS A 525 4.74 31.21 20.67
CA HIS A 525 4.36 31.56 19.29
C HIS A 525 2.87 31.31 19.08
N VAL A 526 2.11 32.38 18.86
CA VAL A 526 0.67 32.31 18.54
C VAL A 526 0.50 31.97 17.05
N PRO A 527 -0.18 30.87 16.70
CA PRO A 527 -0.44 30.52 15.31
C PRO A 527 -1.27 31.59 14.59
N SER A 528 -0.79 32.04 13.44
CA SER A 528 -1.49 32.95 12.52
C SER A 528 -1.76 32.26 11.19
N LEU A 529 -3.02 32.33 10.77
CA LEU A 529 -3.49 31.72 9.53
C LEU A 529 -3.32 32.68 8.34
N HIS A 530 -3.30 34.00 8.57
CA HIS A 530 -3.32 35.02 7.52
C HIS A 530 -2.22 34.84 6.45
N ASP A 531 -0.96 34.72 6.86
CA ASP A 531 0.16 34.62 5.90
C ASP A 531 0.10 33.32 5.10
N HIS A 532 -0.28 32.21 5.74
CA HIS A 532 -0.44 30.91 5.09
C HIS A 532 -1.63 30.92 4.11
N PHE A 533 -2.74 31.54 4.50
CA PHE A 533 -3.92 31.72 3.66
C PHE A 533 -3.60 32.52 2.40
N LEU A 534 -2.86 33.62 2.56
CA LEU A 534 -2.36 34.40 1.42
C LEU A 534 -1.38 33.62 0.57
N SER A 535 -0.50 32.82 1.16
CA SER A 535 0.43 31.96 0.42
C SER A 535 -0.29 30.91 -0.41
N VAL A 536 -1.35 30.29 0.10
CA VAL A 536 -2.16 29.34 -0.67
C VAL A 536 -2.85 30.06 -1.82
N LEU A 537 -3.40 31.24 -1.62
CA LEU A 537 -4.11 31.97 -2.69
C LEU A 537 -3.20 32.69 -3.71
N SER A 538 -1.88 32.69 -3.51
CA SER A 538 -0.93 33.47 -4.33
C SER A 538 0.00 32.62 -5.21
N ILE A 539 -0.27 31.33 -5.41
CA ILE A 539 0.47 30.49 -6.36
C ILE A 539 -0.26 30.46 -7.72
N SER A 540 -0.30 31.66 -8.30
CA SER A 540 -0.10 31.84 -9.74
C SER A 540 0.82 33.05 -9.91
N ARG A 541 2.13 32.82 -9.79
CA ARG A 541 3.10 33.65 -10.52
C ARG A 541 3.41 32.99 -11.84
#